data_AF-A0A7K8K1K5-F1
#
_entry.id   AF-A0A7K8K1K5-F1
#
_cell.length_a   1.000
_cell.length_b   1.000
_cell.length_c   1.000
_cell.angle_alpha   90.00
_cell.angle_beta   90.00
_cell.angle_gamma   90.00
#
_symmetry.space_group_name_H-M   'P 1'
#
loop_
_entity.id
_entity.type
_entity.pdbx_description
1 polymer ?
#
loop_
_entity_poly.entity_id
_entity_poly.type
_entity_poly.pdbx_seq_one_letter_code
_entity_poly.pdbx_strand_id
1 'polypeptide(L)'
;CCYRAVIFDESGVLLPSPYKTATDWEARNCIPAGTIQQALLSGGENSPALQYTRGELTSAEFLQELGQQCFEIANVCVPVDSFLSDLIRNEMIKQLPIMAEAVQCIRAEGLKTALVSTSFCLPLDRRHFDVMIESYREGMRKPDPRIYKLCLERLGVQPQESIFLDNSSQNLQAAAQLGMKSVKVDDPEAALKELETYLGFPLQGFVPYTCSVRPSMEIPKDHLQKYLENVLGDQTTGPLVLRQFGHGRSTRTYYVKFGDRLLVLKKEPSGSLHPSGSAVGREYRVLKALSEAGVPVPTVLALCEDRSTLGTPFYLMEYCAGRLYRDVALPALQPRQRRAIYAAMSEVLSKIHSVDLRAAKLEDLGEHGNYIQRQVETWTKQYRGMETRVIPAMERLIEWLPLHFPESQKTTVVHGDFRMDNLVFHPDRPEVLAVLGWKLSTLGDPISDLANNCMAYFLPPHFNALRGLKKCDLGHLGVPTAEEYSQMYCGHVGVELPENWNFYMAFAFFRLAAMLQGRHKRSLAGEESNHPGPCESSPEDAEFVADLAWEFAIKEGFRVFDSLPTTKPLARSYSTWAR
;
A
#
# COMPACT_ATOMS: atom_id res chain seq x y z
N CYS A 1 0.83 2.26 25.17
CA CYS A 1 1.85 3.33 25.10
C CYS A 1 1.17 4.66 25.38
N CYS A 2 1.73 5.52 26.24
CA CYS A 2 1.21 6.88 26.49
C CYS A 2 1.70 7.93 25.47
N TYR A 3 2.67 7.55 24.63
CA TYR A 3 3.23 8.41 23.60
C TYR A 3 2.47 8.26 22.28
N ARG A 4 2.37 9.36 21.55
CA ARG A 4 1.70 9.48 20.24
C ARG A 4 2.65 9.91 19.13
N ALA A 5 3.83 10.44 19.48
CA ALA A 5 4.82 10.86 18.51
C ALA A 5 6.26 10.63 18.97
N VAL A 6 7.15 10.38 18.01
CA VAL A 6 8.60 10.39 18.20
C VAL A 6 9.23 11.39 17.23
N ILE A 7 10.03 12.29 17.76
CA ILE A 7 10.66 13.41 17.04
C ILE A 7 12.15 13.15 17.03
N PHE A 8 12.74 13.21 15.84
CA PHE A 8 14.15 12.93 15.62
C PHE A 8 14.89 14.22 15.25
N ASP A 9 16.09 14.38 15.80
CA ASP A 9 17.12 15.16 15.14
C ASP A 9 17.63 14.44 13.88
N GLU A 10 18.23 15.20 12.98
CA GLU A 10 18.87 14.72 11.78
C GLU A 10 20.32 14.30 12.05
N SER A 11 21.16 15.24 12.52
CA SER A 11 22.62 15.09 12.54
C SER A 11 23.13 14.30 13.74
N GLY A 12 23.74 13.14 13.50
CA GLY A 12 24.21 12.23 14.55
C GLY A 12 23.11 11.42 15.23
N VAL A 13 21.88 11.45 14.68
CA VAL A 13 20.77 10.59 15.08
C VAL A 13 20.31 9.72 13.91
N LEU A 14 19.81 10.33 12.83
CA LEU A 14 19.39 9.60 11.63
C LEU A 14 20.52 9.49 10.61
N LEU A 15 21.40 10.48 10.59
CA LEU A 15 22.59 10.53 9.77
C LEU A 15 23.83 10.44 10.64
N PRO A 16 24.95 9.91 10.10
CA PRO A 16 26.23 10.00 10.78
C PRO A 16 26.58 11.46 11.11
N SER A 17 27.44 11.65 12.10
CA SER A 17 27.95 12.99 12.40
C SER A 17 28.89 13.44 11.28
N PRO A 18 28.68 14.64 10.69
CA PRO A 18 29.47 15.10 9.55
C PRO A 18 30.97 15.29 9.89
N TYR A 19 31.31 15.38 11.18
CA TYR A 19 32.69 15.57 11.64
C TYR A 19 33.57 14.37 11.31
N LYS A 20 33.05 13.14 11.39
CA LYS A 20 33.84 11.95 11.05
C LYS A 20 34.21 11.93 9.56
N THR A 21 33.24 12.24 8.69
CA THR A 21 33.51 12.36 7.26
C THR A 21 34.37 13.56 6.91
N ALA A 22 34.25 14.68 7.64
CA ALA A 22 35.17 15.79 7.49
C ALA A 22 36.61 15.34 7.73
N THR A 23 36.89 14.61 8.81
CA THR A 23 38.24 14.09 9.09
C THR A 23 38.74 13.14 8.01
N ASP A 24 37.92 12.18 7.57
CA ASP A 24 38.29 11.23 6.52
C ASP A 24 38.48 11.92 5.15
N TRP A 25 37.74 13.00 4.89
CA TRP A 25 37.86 13.78 3.67
C TRP A 25 39.10 14.68 3.69
N GLU A 26 39.39 15.33 4.83
CA GLU A 26 40.60 16.13 5.03
C GLU A 26 41.85 15.28 4.77
N ALA A 27 41.91 14.07 5.36
CA ALA A 27 43.01 13.14 5.16
C ALA A 27 43.18 12.73 3.68
N ARG A 28 42.07 12.46 2.95
CA ARG A 28 42.11 12.10 1.53
C ARG A 28 42.55 13.25 0.62
N ASN A 29 42.25 14.49 1.00
CA ASN A 29 42.52 15.68 0.19
C ASN A 29 43.76 16.45 0.66
N CYS A 30 44.56 15.88 1.56
CA CYS A 30 45.76 16.51 2.12
C CYS A 30 45.48 17.86 2.80
N ILE A 31 44.32 18.02 3.41
CA ILE A 31 43.95 19.19 4.21
C ILE A 31 44.35 18.92 5.67
N PRO A 32 44.89 19.92 6.41
CA PRO A 32 45.18 19.76 7.83
C PRO A 32 43.96 19.29 8.62
N ALA A 33 44.15 18.30 9.50
CA ALA A 33 43.08 17.71 10.28
C ALA A 33 42.38 18.75 11.16
N GLY A 34 41.04 18.75 11.17
CA GLY A 34 40.20 19.65 11.94
C GLY A 34 39.91 20.99 11.27
N THR A 35 40.43 21.26 10.08
CA THR A 35 40.22 22.51 9.33
C THR A 35 38.73 22.81 9.13
N ILE A 36 37.98 21.86 8.60
CA ILE A 36 36.55 22.01 8.29
C ILE A 36 35.76 22.19 9.59
N GLN A 37 36.05 21.39 10.61
CA GLN A 37 35.37 21.51 11.90
C GLN A 37 35.62 22.89 12.52
N GLN A 38 36.87 23.35 12.49
CA GLN A 38 37.25 24.65 13.02
C GLN A 38 36.64 25.79 12.21
N ALA A 39 36.56 25.68 10.88
CA ALA A 39 35.90 26.66 10.01
C ALA A 39 34.39 26.73 10.30
N LEU A 40 33.72 25.58 10.48
CA LEU A 40 32.30 25.56 10.83
C LEU A 40 31.98 26.18 12.20
N LEU A 41 32.94 26.16 13.14
CA LEU A 41 32.78 26.69 14.49
C LEU A 41 33.34 28.12 14.65
N SER A 42 34.19 28.56 13.73
CA SER A 42 34.84 29.88 13.77
C SER A 42 33.83 31.01 13.62
N GLY A 43 33.90 32.02 14.50
CA GLY A 43 33.01 33.18 14.50
C GLY A 43 31.88 33.14 15.54
N GLY A 44 31.78 32.09 16.37
CA GLY A 44 30.77 32.01 17.43
C GLY A 44 29.35 32.14 16.86
N GLU A 45 28.52 33.03 17.42
CA GLU A 45 27.15 33.35 16.96
C GLU A 45 27.06 33.86 15.52
N ASN A 46 28.16 34.39 14.99
CA ASN A 46 28.28 34.90 13.62
C ASN A 46 29.05 33.94 12.70
N SER A 47 29.24 32.69 13.11
CA SER A 47 29.84 31.69 12.22
C SER A 47 28.99 31.51 10.95
N PRO A 48 29.61 31.27 9.77
CA PRO A 48 28.88 31.12 8.51
C PRO A 48 27.89 29.96 8.57
N ALA A 49 28.24 28.89 9.30
CA ALA A 49 27.36 27.77 9.55
C ALA A 49 26.09 28.20 10.30
N LEU A 50 26.21 29.01 11.36
CA LEU A 50 25.04 29.48 12.10
C LEU A 50 24.17 30.42 11.27
N GLN A 51 24.79 31.38 10.58
CA GLN A 51 24.07 32.32 9.70
C GLN A 51 23.28 31.58 8.62
N TYR A 52 23.90 30.57 7.97
CA TYR A 52 23.19 29.73 7.01
C TYR A 52 22.02 28.96 7.65
N THR A 53 22.21 28.36 8.84
CA THR A 53 21.12 27.63 9.51
C THR A 53 19.94 28.51 9.93
N ARG A 54 20.17 29.83 10.08
CA ARG A 54 19.11 30.83 10.34
C ARG A 54 18.47 31.37 9.06
N GLY A 55 18.95 30.95 7.88
CA GLY A 55 18.49 31.46 6.58
C GLY A 55 19.04 32.85 6.23
N GLU A 56 20.11 33.29 6.89
CA GLU A 56 20.74 34.61 6.68
C GLU A 56 21.72 34.61 5.49
N LEU A 57 22.23 33.43 5.10
CA LEU A 57 23.10 33.25 3.93
C LEU A 57 22.45 32.34 2.89
N THR A 58 22.67 32.64 1.61
CA THR A 58 22.40 31.71 0.52
C THR A 58 23.45 30.60 0.46
N SER A 59 23.18 29.52 -0.28
CA SER A 59 24.12 28.39 -0.39
C SER A 59 25.43 28.78 -1.07
N ALA A 60 25.40 29.74 -2.01
CA ALA A 60 26.60 30.25 -2.67
C ALA A 60 27.46 31.09 -1.71
N GLU A 61 26.81 31.98 -0.94
CA GLU A 61 27.49 32.83 0.05
C GLU A 61 28.10 31.99 1.18
N PHE A 62 27.36 30.98 1.67
CA PHE A 62 27.89 30.05 2.68
C PHE A 62 29.13 29.29 2.18
N LEU A 63 29.08 28.76 0.96
CA LEU A 63 30.22 28.05 0.37
C LEU A 63 31.44 28.95 0.23
N GLN A 64 31.24 30.19 -0.20
CA GLN A 64 32.31 31.17 -0.33
C GLN A 64 32.94 31.48 1.04
N GLU A 65 32.11 31.77 2.04
CA GLU A 65 32.57 32.14 3.38
C GLU A 65 33.26 30.97 4.10
N LEU A 66 32.73 29.75 3.95
CA LEU A 66 33.35 28.53 4.48
C LEU A 66 34.70 28.27 3.81
N GLY A 67 34.80 28.44 2.49
CA GLY A 67 36.05 28.29 1.75
C GLY A 67 37.12 29.29 2.21
N GLN A 68 36.71 30.53 2.45
CA GLN A 68 37.58 31.59 2.97
C GLN A 68 38.11 31.25 4.38
N GLN A 69 37.24 30.82 5.30
CA GLN A 69 37.68 30.45 6.64
C GLN A 69 38.58 29.21 6.65
N CYS A 70 38.27 28.21 5.84
CA CYS A 70 39.13 27.05 5.66
C CYS A 70 40.52 27.45 5.15
N PHE A 71 40.60 28.41 4.21
CA PHE A 71 41.86 28.95 3.72
C PHE A 71 42.65 29.68 4.81
N GLU A 72 41.98 30.49 5.64
CA GLU A 72 42.62 31.20 6.75
C GLU A 72 43.17 30.24 7.83
N ILE A 73 42.50 29.12 8.08
CA ILE A 73 42.91 28.12 9.07
C ILE A 73 44.06 27.26 8.55
N ALA A 74 43.93 26.76 7.32
CA ALA A 74 44.84 25.74 6.78
C ALA A 74 45.96 26.32 5.90
N ASN A 75 45.86 27.59 5.52
CA ASN A 75 46.74 28.26 4.54
C ASN A 75 46.84 27.51 3.19
N VAL A 76 45.80 26.78 2.84
CA VAL A 76 45.64 26.06 1.56
C VAL A 76 44.21 26.22 1.07
N CYS A 77 44.02 26.27 -0.25
CA CYS A 77 42.68 26.35 -0.82
C CYS A 77 41.93 25.04 -0.59
N VAL A 78 40.81 25.10 0.13
CA VAL A 78 39.98 23.93 0.43
C VAL A 78 38.80 23.88 -0.55
N PRO A 79 38.66 22.82 -1.37
CA PRO A 79 37.52 22.67 -2.28
C PRO A 79 36.26 22.25 -1.51
N VAL A 80 35.64 23.22 -0.83
CA VAL A 80 34.48 23.02 0.05
C VAL A 80 33.23 22.53 -0.70
N ASP A 81 33.10 22.85 -1.99
CA ASP A 81 32.08 22.34 -2.90
C ASP A 81 32.23 20.83 -3.15
N SER A 82 33.48 20.38 -3.32
CA SER A 82 33.80 18.95 -3.43
C SER A 82 33.58 18.23 -2.10
N PHE A 83 33.89 18.85 -0.96
CA PHE A 83 33.59 18.30 0.35
C PHE A 83 32.08 18.11 0.55
N LEU A 84 31.27 19.14 0.28
CA LEU A 84 29.81 19.01 0.39
C LEU A 84 29.26 17.96 -0.58
N SER A 85 29.77 17.91 -1.81
CA SER A 85 29.37 16.90 -2.79
C SER A 85 29.70 15.48 -2.33
N ASP A 86 30.86 15.28 -1.68
CA ASP A 86 31.27 13.99 -1.12
C ASP A 86 30.53 13.65 0.17
N LEU A 87 30.18 14.62 1.00
CA LEU A 87 29.30 14.43 2.16
C LEU A 87 27.91 13.96 1.68
N ILE A 88 27.39 14.60 0.63
CA ILE A 88 26.16 14.26 -0.09
C ILE A 88 26.20 12.89 -0.76
N ARG A 89 27.37 12.47 -1.23
CA ARG A 89 27.50 11.18 -1.91
C ARG A 89 27.80 10.03 -0.96
N ASN A 90 28.65 10.24 0.05
CA ASN A 90 29.27 9.15 0.82
C ASN A 90 28.61 8.91 2.18
N GLU A 91 28.19 9.95 2.91
CA GLU A 91 27.45 9.77 4.17
C GLU A 91 25.95 9.67 3.94
N MET A 92 25.42 10.41 2.97
CA MET A 92 23.98 10.57 2.82
C MET A 92 23.29 9.40 2.08
N ILE A 93 24.06 8.47 1.50
CA ILE A 93 23.56 7.16 1.04
C ILE A 93 23.39 6.18 2.21
N LYS A 94 23.97 6.47 3.37
CA LYS A 94 23.92 5.61 4.56
C LYS A 94 23.22 6.33 5.71
N GLN A 95 21.89 6.51 5.58
CA GLN A 95 21.06 6.62 6.80
C GLN A 95 21.51 5.52 7.77
N LEU A 96 21.65 5.84 9.06
CA LEU A 96 21.99 4.82 10.05
C LEU A 96 20.91 3.73 9.98
N PRO A 97 21.20 2.52 9.46
CA PRO A 97 20.15 1.60 9.02
C PRO A 97 19.20 1.22 10.15
N ILE A 98 19.76 1.04 11.35
CA ILE A 98 19.03 0.76 12.59
C ILE A 98 18.07 1.88 13.00
N MET A 99 18.43 3.15 12.74
CA MET A 99 17.58 4.30 13.07
C MET A 99 16.50 4.51 12.01
N ALA A 100 16.83 4.31 10.74
CA ALA A 100 15.84 4.30 9.66
C ALA A 100 14.79 3.20 9.86
N GLU A 101 15.22 2.00 10.26
CA GLU A 101 14.35 0.89 10.60
C GLU A 101 13.48 1.21 11.83
N ALA A 102 14.04 1.83 12.86
CA ALA A 102 13.28 2.27 14.04
C ALA A 102 12.16 3.25 13.69
N VAL A 103 12.42 4.23 12.81
CA VAL A 103 11.38 5.14 12.29
C VAL A 103 10.26 4.35 11.61
N GLN A 104 10.60 3.33 10.81
CA GLN A 104 9.62 2.47 10.16
C GLN A 104 8.80 1.65 11.17
N CYS A 105 9.44 1.06 12.19
CA CYS A 105 8.76 0.36 13.28
C CYS A 105 7.77 1.26 14.02
N ILE A 106 8.18 2.47 14.41
CA ILE A 106 7.33 3.44 15.13
C ILE A 106 6.09 3.79 14.32
N ARG A 107 6.24 4.02 13.01
CA ARG A 107 5.12 4.28 12.11
C ARG A 107 4.20 3.08 11.96
N ALA A 108 4.77 1.87 11.89
CA ALA A 108 4.00 0.63 11.81
C ALA A 108 3.09 0.44 13.03
N GLU A 109 3.51 0.89 14.21
CA GLU A 109 2.70 0.90 15.43
C GLU A 109 1.72 2.07 15.53
N GLY A 110 1.64 2.92 14.49
CA GLY A 110 0.66 4.00 14.37
C GLY A 110 1.04 5.31 15.08
N LEU A 111 2.29 5.43 15.56
CA LEU A 111 2.78 6.68 16.12
C LEU A 111 3.18 7.65 15.00
N LYS A 112 2.99 8.95 15.25
CA LYS A 112 3.50 10.00 14.37
C LYS A 112 5.02 10.11 14.50
N THR A 113 5.65 10.53 13.43
CA THR A 113 7.11 10.71 13.34
C THR A 113 7.40 12.08 12.78
N ALA A 114 8.37 12.79 13.37
CA ALA A 114 8.80 14.07 12.85
C ALA A 114 10.31 14.22 12.84
N LEU A 115 10.78 15.14 12.01
CA LEU A 115 12.16 15.56 11.93
C LEU A 115 12.28 17.03 12.32
N VAL A 116 13.23 17.36 13.20
CA VAL A 116 13.67 18.73 13.46
C VAL A 116 15.13 18.87 13.06
N SER A 117 15.34 19.35 11.83
CA SER A 117 16.67 19.48 11.23
C SER A 117 17.28 20.85 11.52
N THR A 118 18.54 20.85 11.96
CA THR A 118 19.43 22.01 12.05
C THR A 118 20.43 22.08 10.89
N SER A 119 20.39 21.14 9.95
CA SER A 119 21.43 20.95 8.93
C SER A 119 20.98 21.34 7.53
N PHE A 120 21.97 21.52 6.66
CA PHE A 120 21.87 21.90 5.26
C PHE A 120 21.07 20.87 4.46
N CYS A 121 19.79 21.13 4.12
CA CYS A 121 19.00 20.44 3.08
C CYS A 121 19.49 19.04 2.66
N LEU A 122 19.40 18.03 3.54
CA LEU A 122 19.82 16.66 3.23
C LEU A 122 18.59 15.88 2.70
N PRO A 123 18.72 15.02 1.66
CA PRO A 123 17.61 14.30 1.06
C PRO A 123 17.30 13.05 1.91
N LEU A 124 16.67 13.27 3.06
CA LEU A 124 15.95 12.21 3.77
C LEU A 124 14.70 11.82 2.98
N ASP A 125 14.34 10.53 3.00
CA ASP A 125 13.06 10.10 2.44
C ASP A 125 11.92 10.69 3.29
N ARG A 126 11.36 11.80 2.79
CA ARG A 126 10.30 12.56 3.45
C ARG A 126 9.05 11.72 3.73
N ARG A 127 8.87 10.59 3.03
CA ARG A 127 7.71 9.69 3.23
C ARG A 127 7.68 9.03 4.60
N HIS A 128 8.79 9.05 5.33
CA HIS A 128 8.90 8.50 6.68
C HIS A 128 8.60 9.51 7.79
N PHE A 129 8.25 10.76 7.48
CA PHE A 129 7.95 11.77 8.49
C PHE A 129 6.61 12.46 8.19
N ASP A 130 5.76 12.58 9.20
CA ASP A 130 4.49 13.30 9.08
C ASP A 130 4.71 14.82 9.12
N VAL A 131 5.77 15.25 9.81
CA VAL A 131 6.19 16.65 9.93
C VAL A 131 7.69 16.75 9.76
N MET A 132 8.16 17.72 8.97
CA MET A 132 9.57 18.08 8.90
C MET A 132 9.70 19.58 9.16
N ILE A 133 10.53 19.92 10.14
CA ILE A 133 10.91 21.30 10.45
C ILE A 133 12.33 21.52 9.96
N GLU A 134 12.48 22.41 8.99
CA GLU A 134 13.77 22.80 8.41
C GLU A 134 14.16 24.18 8.97
N SER A 135 15.19 24.23 9.83
CA SER A 135 15.56 25.45 10.57
C SER A 135 15.73 26.70 9.67
N TYR A 136 16.34 26.53 8.50
CA TYR A 136 16.60 27.62 7.54
C TYR A 136 15.31 28.21 6.93
N ARG A 137 14.23 27.41 6.80
CA ARG A 137 12.95 27.90 6.26
C ARG A 137 12.15 28.67 7.29
N GLU A 138 12.27 28.26 8.54
CA GLU A 138 11.46 28.79 9.63
C GLU A 138 12.16 29.91 10.39
N GLY A 139 13.45 30.19 10.09
CA GLY A 139 14.24 31.23 10.77
C GLY A 139 14.47 30.94 12.26
N MET A 140 14.41 29.68 12.65
CA MET A 140 14.48 29.21 14.04
C MET A 140 15.40 28.00 14.12
N ARG A 141 16.13 27.84 15.23
CA ARG A 141 17.03 26.68 15.44
C ARG A 141 16.89 26.12 16.85
N LYS A 142 17.27 24.86 17.02
CA LYS A 142 17.49 24.31 18.37
C LYS A 142 18.68 25.04 19.03
N PRO A 143 18.61 25.35 20.34
CA PRO A 143 17.62 24.91 21.32
C PRO A 143 16.44 25.88 21.55
N ASP A 144 16.12 26.80 20.63
CA ASP A 144 15.00 27.75 20.80
C ASP A 144 13.66 27.01 21.05
N PRO A 145 12.95 27.26 22.16
CA PRO A 145 11.68 26.61 22.48
C PRO A 145 10.62 26.70 21.37
N ARG A 146 10.67 27.73 20.51
CA ARG A 146 9.71 27.96 19.43
C ARG A 146 9.75 26.85 18.37
N ILE A 147 10.92 26.26 18.10
CA ILE A 147 11.04 25.22 17.07
C ILE A 147 10.31 23.93 17.48
N TYR A 148 10.39 23.56 18.76
CA TYR A 148 9.72 22.39 19.31
C TYR A 148 8.20 22.60 19.37
N LYS A 149 7.75 23.80 19.79
CA LYS A 149 6.33 24.17 19.80
C LYS A 149 5.70 24.08 18.41
N LEU A 150 6.39 24.60 17.39
CA LEU A 150 5.95 24.50 16.00
C LEU A 150 5.84 23.04 15.53
N CYS A 151 6.83 22.20 15.88
CA CYS A 151 6.78 20.77 15.55
C CYS A 151 5.58 20.07 16.20
N LEU A 152 5.34 20.32 17.49
CA LEU A 152 4.22 19.75 18.24
C LEU A 152 2.86 20.21 17.71
N GLU A 153 2.74 21.48 17.34
CA GLU A 153 1.53 22.06 16.72
C GLU A 153 1.24 21.39 15.37
N ARG A 154 2.22 21.30 14.47
CA ARG A 154 2.07 20.62 13.18
C ARG A 154 1.75 19.13 13.33
N LEU A 155 2.29 18.49 14.37
CA LEU A 155 1.97 17.10 14.71
C LEU A 155 0.58 16.96 15.37
N GLY A 156 0.02 18.01 15.96
CA GLY A 156 -1.22 17.95 16.73
C GLY A 156 -1.11 17.04 17.95
N VAL A 157 0.00 17.11 18.70
CA VAL A 157 0.25 16.31 19.92
C VAL A 157 0.70 17.20 21.07
N GLN A 158 0.41 16.80 22.31
CA GLN A 158 0.90 17.50 23.50
C GLN A 158 2.36 17.15 23.78
N PRO A 159 3.14 18.03 24.44
CA PRO A 159 4.54 17.75 24.77
C PRO A 159 4.73 16.41 25.51
N GLN A 160 3.87 16.11 26.48
CA GLN A 160 3.93 14.90 27.32
C GLN A 160 3.64 13.62 26.54
N GLU A 161 3.03 13.72 25.36
CA GLU A 161 2.75 12.61 24.45
C GLU A 161 3.89 12.38 23.44
N SER A 162 5.02 13.10 23.57
CA SER A 162 6.12 13.07 22.60
C SER A 162 7.46 12.69 23.22
N ILE A 163 8.28 11.99 22.42
CA ILE A 163 9.68 11.68 22.72
C ILE A 163 10.57 12.41 21.72
N PHE A 164 11.64 13.06 22.16
CA PHE A 164 12.63 13.73 21.33
C PHE A 164 14.02 13.07 21.45
N LEU A 165 14.61 12.74 20.30
CA LEU A 165 15.95 12.15 20.16
C LEU A 165 16.91 13.20 19.59
N ASP A 166 18.02 13.44 20.29
CA ASP A 166 19.08 14.36 19.88
C ASP A 166 20.40 13.93 20.54
N ASN A 167 21.55 14.27 19.93
CA ASN A 167 22.87 14.01 20.53
C ASN A 167 23.36 15.16 21.42
N SER A 168 22.73 16.33 21.34
CA SER A 168 23.06 17.53 22.12
C SER A 168 22.25 17.62 23.41
N SER A 169 22.93 17.56 24.55
CA SER A 169 22.31 17.74 25.87
C SER A 169 21.57 19.07 26.01
N GLN A 170 22.04 20.15 25.36
CA GLN A 170 21.38 21.46 25.42
C GLN A 170 20.02 21.45 24.71
N ASN A 171 19.95 20.77 23.55
CA ASN A 171 18.70 20.62 22.82
C ASN A 171 17.68 19.81 23.63
N LEU A 172 18.14 18.69 24.21
CA LEU A 172 17.31 17.82 25.05
C LEU A 172 16.80 18.52 26.31
N GLN A 173 17.60 19.39 26.92
CA GLN A 173 17.19 20.18 28.08
C GLN A 173 16.07 21.18 27.71
N ALA A 174 16.20 21.88 26.59
CA ALA A 174 15.17 22.80 26.12
C ALA A 174 13.85 22.08 25.77
N ALA A 175 13.93 20.91 25.12
CA ALA A 175 12.77 20.06 24.86
C ALA A 175 12.11 19.56 26.15
N ALA A 176 12.91 19.11 27.13
CA ALA A 176 12.43 18.64 28.42
C ALA A 176 11.73 19.75 29.24
N GLN A 177 12.19 20.99 29.15
CA GLN A 177 11.53 22.15 29.78
C GLN A 177 10.11 22.40 29.24
N LEU A 178 9.80 21.92 28.04
CA LEU A 178 8.45 21.96 27.46
C LEU A 178 7.58 20.78 27.90
N GLY A 179 8.14 19.81 28.62
CA GLY A 179 7.45 18.59 29.07
C GLY A 179 7.60 17.41 28.11
N MET A 180 8.49 17.49 27.12
CA MET A 180 8.80 16.37 26.22
C MET A 180 9.68 15.34 26.93
N LYS A 181 9.52 14.06 26.59
CA LYS A 181 10.46 13.03 27.03
C LYS A 181 11.70 13.09 26.13
N SER A 182 12.89 13.11 26.72
CA SER A 182 14.14 13.23 25.98
C SER A 182 14.93 11.93 26.02
N VAL A 183 15.55 11.54 24.89
CA VAL A 183 16.47 10.41 24.75
C VAL A 183 17.76 10.92 24.11
N LYS A 184 18.89 10.69 24.77
CA LYS A 184 20.19 11.13 24.27
C LYS A 184 20.80 10.07 23.36
N VAL A 185 21.20 10.48 22.17
CA VAL A 185 21.82 9.57 21.18
C VAL A 185 23.34 9.76 21.19
N ASP A 186 24.02 9.08 22.11
CA ASP A 186 25.48 8.93 22.08
C ASP A 186 25.87 7.66 21.30
N ASP A 187 25.15 6.57 21.55
CA ASP A 187 25.22 5.30 20.83
C ASP A 187 23.81 4.94 20.32
N PRO A 188 23.63 4.76 19.00
CA PRO A 188 22.33 4.43 18.43
C PRO A 188 21.67 3.17 19.02
N GLU A 189 22.42 2.10 19.29
CA GLU A 189 21.84 0.86 19.81
C GLU A 189 21.33 1.01 21.24
N ALA A 190 22.10 1.66 22.10
CA ALA A 190 21.70 1.98 23.47
C ALA A 190 20.47 2.91 23.50
N ALA A 191 20.47 3.95 22.65
CA ALA A 191 19.34 4.88 22.54
C ALA A 191 18.05 4.17 22.09
N LEU A 192 18.15 3.24 21.13
CA LEU A 192 17.01 2.43 20.69
C LEU A 192 16.49 1.52 21.80
N LYS A 193 17.35 0.86 22.59
CA LYS A 193 16.91 0.05 23.75
C LYS A 193 16.20 0.89 24.82
N GLU A 194 16.68 2.11 25.07
CA GLU A 194 16.00 3.03 25.97
C GLU A 194 14.62 3.41 25.40
N LEU A 195 14.57 3.73 24.10
CA LEU A 195 13.32 4.08 23.42
C LEU A 195 12.30 2.94 23.40
N GLU A 196 12.74 1.70 23.17
CA GLU A 196 11.91 0.48 23.27
C GLU A 196 11.25 0.34 24.64
N THR A 197 11.96 0.71 25.72
CA THR A 197 11.42 0.66 27.09
C THR A 197 10.27 1.65 27.29
N TYR A 198 10.35 2.84 26.68
CA TYR A 198 9.27 3.82 26.73
C TYR A 198 8.09 3.46 25.83
N LEU A 199 8.38 2.89 24.65
CA LEU A 199 7.37 2.59 23.65
C LEU A 199 6.62 1.27 23.92
N GLY A 200 7.31 0.28 24.52
CA GLY A 200 6.77 -1.03 24.85
C GLY A 200 6.72 -2.01 23.66
N PHE A 201 7.49 -1.75 22.61
CA PHE A 201 7.60 -2.61 21.43
C PHE A 201 9.01 -2.54 20.82
N PRO A 202 9.48 -3.61 20.13
CA PRO A 202 10.80 -3.62 19.51
C PRO A 202 10.90 -2.65 18.34
N LEU A 203 12.06 -2.03 18.18
CA LEU A 203 12.39 -1.08 17.10
C LEU A 203 13.24 -1.68 15.99
N GLN A 204 13.52 -2.98 16.07
CA GLN A 204 14.23 -3.76 15.07
C GLN A 204 13.37 -4.94 14.58
N GLY A 205 13.68 -5.44 13.38
CA GLY A 205 12.90 -6.48 12.73
C GLY A 205 11.64 -5.95 12.06
N PHE A 206 11.73 -4.76 11.44
CA PHE A 206 10.63 -4.17 10.70
C PHE A 206 10.18 -5.11 9.59
N VAL A 207 8.89 -5.42 9.59
CA VAL A 207 8.25 -6.17 8.50
C VAL A 207 7.25 -5.23 7.83
N PRO A 208 7.44 -4.89 6.53
CA PRO A 208 6.57 -3.97 5.83
C PRO A 208 5.09 -4.32 5.96
N TYR A 209 4.25 -3.30 6.14
CA TYR A 209 2.79 -3.41 6.24
C TYR A 209 2.27 -4.16 7.49
N THR A 210 3.12 -4.41 8.49
CA THR A 210 2.72 -5.07 9.75
C THR A 210 2.82 -4.16 10.97
N CYS A 211 1.98 -4.42 11.96
CA CYS A 211 1.95 -3.79 13.28
C CYS A 211 1.93 -4.87 14.37
N SER A 212 2.00 -4.46 15.64
CA SER A 212 1.70 -5.36 16.75
C SER A 212 0.29 -5.95 16.63
N VAL A 213 0.12 -7.17 17.12
CA VAL A 213 -1.19 -7.82 17.16
C VAL A 213 -2.10 -7.03 18.10
N ARG A 214 -3.28 -6.65 17.61
CA ARG A 214 -4.27 -5.93 18.41
C ARG A 214 -4.74 -6.80 19.59
N PRO A 215 -5.01 -6.21 20.78
CA PRO A 215 -5.45 -6.96 21.95
C PRO A 215 -6.71 -7.82 21.72
N SER A 216 -7.67 -7.33 20.93
CA SER A 216 -8.90 -8.07 20.58
C SER A 216 -8.69 -9.24 19.60
N MET A 217 -7.47 -9.40 19.09
CA MET A 217 -7.09 -10.34 18.02
C MET A 217 -5.86 -11.18 18.41
N GLU A 218 -5.55 -11.24 19.71
CA GLU A 218 -4.41 -11.98 20.23
C GLU A 218 -4.48 -13.47 19.85
N ILE A 219 -3.31 -14.02 19.54
CA ILE A 219 -3.14 -15.44 19.26
C ILE A 219 -2.38 -16.06 20.43
N PRO A 220 -2.86 -17.17 21.01
CA PRO A 220 -2.13 -17.89 22.04
C PRO A 220 -0.81 -18.42 21.47
N LYS A 221 0.30 -17.75 21.79
CA LYS A 221 1.62 -18.01 21.22
C LYS A 221 2.11 -19.43 21.49
N ASP A 222 1.88 -19.95 22.70
CA ASP A 222 2.31 -21.31 23.08
C ASP A 222 1.62 -22.39 22.24
N HIS A 223 0.32 -22.23 21.97
CA HIS A 223 -0.44 -23.14 21.12
C HIS A 223 0.01 -23.05 19.66
N LEU A 224 0.24 -21.83 19.17
CA LEU A 224 0.75 -21.62 17.82
C LEU A 224 2.14 -22.22 17.66
N GLN A 225 3.04 -22.00 18.62
CA GLN A 225 4.39 -22.56 18.60
C GLN A 225 4.36 -24.08 18.53
N LYS A 226 3.60 -24.74 19.41
CA LYS A 226 3.45 -26.20 19.41
C LYS A 226 2.90 -26.72 18.07
N TYR A 227 1.95 -26.01 17.48
CA TYR A 227 1.43 -26.34 16.15
C TYR A 227 2.50 -26.20 15.06
N LEU A 228 3.29 -25.14 15.09
CA LEU A 228 4.37 -24.90 14.13
C LEU A 228 5.48 -25.96 14.23
N GLU A 229 5.87 -26.36 15.43
CA GLU A 229 6.83 -27.43 15.68
C GLU A 229 6.36 -28.74 15.03
N ASN A 230 5.09 -29.10 15.20
CA ASN A 230 4.51 -30.31 14.58
C ASN A 230 4.45 -30.24 13.05
N VAL A 231 4.13 -29.07 12.48
CA VAL A 231 3.94 -28.91 11.02
C VAL A 231 5.26 -28.78 10.28
N LEU A 232 6.23 -28.08 10.86
CA LEU A 232 7.52 -27.78 10.22
C LEU A 232 8.61 -28.81 10.57
N GLY A 233 8.35 -29.68 11.55
CA GLY A 233 9.25 -30.73 12.02
C GLY A 233 10.27 -30.24 13.07
N ASP A 234 10.77 -31.19 13.86
CA ASP A 234 11.60 -31.00 15.06
C ASP A 234 12.91 -30.20 14.86
N GLN A 235 13.34 -29.98 13.62
CA GLN A 235 14.57 -29.23 13.31
C GLN A 235 14.36 -27.71 13.27
N THR A 236 13.11 -27.23 13.24
CA THR A 236 12.83 -25.79 13.24
C THR A 236 12.63 -25.31 14.68
N THR A 237 13.72 -24.88 15.31
CA THR A 237 13.70 -24.26 16.65
C THR A 237 14.11 -22.80 16.55
N GLY A 238 13.33 -21.88 17.12
CA GLY A 238 13.71 -20.47 17.16
C GLY A 238 12.62 -19.57 17.74
N PRO A 239 12.92 -18.28 17.95
CA PRO A 239 11.96 -17.35 18.53
C PRO A 239 10.74 -17.15 17.61
N LEU A 240 9.55 -17.23 18.19
CA LEU A 240 8.29 -16.93 17.51
C LEU A 240 8.05 -15.42 17.50
N VAL A 241 8.14 -14.80 16.32
CA VAL A 241 7.72 -13.41 16.10
C VAL A 241 6.37 -13.42 15.40
N LEU A 242 5.39 -12.79 16.03
CA LEU A 242 4.04 -12.67 15.52
C LEU A 242 3.69 -11.19 15.34
N ARG A 243 3.34 -10.80 14.12
CA ARG A 243 2.87 -9.45 13.78
C ARG A 243 1.56 -9.54 13.02
N GLN A 244 0.74 -8.52 13.07
CA GLN A 244 -0.52 -8.44 12.33
C GLN A 244 -0.31 -7.57 11.09
N PHE A 245 -0.86 -7.95 9.94
CA PHE A 245 -0.86 -7.03 8.80
C PHE A 245 -1.80 -5.85 9.10
N GLY A 246 -1.23 -4.64 9.20
CA GLY A 246 -1.90 -3.42 9.64
C GLY A 246 -2.61 -2.66 8.53
N HIS A 247 -2.36 -3.01 7.27
CA HIS A 247 -2.95 -2.36 6.10
C HIS A 247 -3.70 -3.36 5.22
N GLY A 248 -5.01 -3.15 5.07
CA GLY A 248 -5.90 -4.00 4.31
C GLY A 248 -7.09 -4.49 5.13
N ARG A 249 -8.21 -4.78 4.46
CA ARG A 249 -9.50 -5.14 5.07
C ARG A 249 -9.50 -6.53 5.74
N SER A 250 -8.40 -7.29 5.66
CA SER A 250 -8.26 -8.60 6.30
C SER A 250 -7.57 -8.46 7.66
N THR A 251 -8.32 -8.09 8.68
CA THR A 251 -7.85 -7.96 10.07
C THR A 251 -7.40 -9.27 10.73
N ARG A 252 -7.33 -10.37 9.98
CA ARG A 252 -7.12 -11.75 10.47
C ARG A 252 -5.97 -12.47 9.76
N THR A 253 -5.09 -11.68 9.14
CA THR A 253 -3.88 -12.15 8.48
C THR A 253 -2.68 -11.70 9.31
N TYR A 254 -1.79 -12.63 9.63
CA TYR A 254 -0.69 -12.44 10.55
C TYR A 254 0.61 -12.86 9.88
N TYR A 255 1.65 -12.06 10.07
CA TYR A 255 3.01 -12.44 9.77
C TYR A 255 3.55 -13.30 10.92
N VAL A 256 4.13 -14.44 10.59
CA VAL A 256 4.71 -15.38 11.54
C VAL A 256 6.14 -15.67 11.11
N LYS A 257 7.11 -15.34 11.96
CA LYS A 257 8.48 -15.84 11.83
C LYS A 257 8.73 -16.86 12.92
N PHE A 258 9.20 -18.04 12.52
CA PHE A 258 9.54 -19.12 13.45
C PHE A 258 10.87 -19.75 13.02
N GLY A 259 11.93 -19.48 13.79
CA GLY A 259 13.30 -19.72 13.34
C GLY A 259 13.60 -18.94 12.06
N ASP A 260 14.06 -19.64 11.02
CA ASP A 260 14.36 -19.06 9.71
C ASP A 260 13.16 -19.07 8.75
N ARG A 261 12.01 -19.62 9.17
CA ARG A 261 10.82 -19.72 8.32
C ARG A 261 9.99 -18.44 8.43
N LEU A 262 9.68 -17.86 7.27
CA LEU A 262 8.79 -16.71 7.14
C LEU A 262 7.45 -17.15 6.57
N LEU A 263 6.40 -16.97 7.36
CA LEU A 263 5.07 -17.51 7.09
C LEU A 263 3.99 -16.44 7.22
N VAL A 264 2.84 -16.72 6.62
CA VAL A 264 1.60 -15.97 6.82
C VAL A 264 0.55 -16.93 7.36
N LEU A 265 -0.08 -16.52 8.46
CA LEU A 265 -1.20 -17.22 9.08
C LEU A 265 -2.49 -16.46 8.77
N LYS A 266 -3.49 -17.15 8.24
CA LYS A 266 -4.81 -16.57 7.97
C LYS A 266 -5.89 -17.29 8.76
N LYS A 267 -6.61 -16.57 9.61
CA LYS A 267 -7.70 -17.10 10.46
C LYS A 267 -9.08 -16.84 9.88
N GLU A 268 -9.99 -17.76 10.12
CA GLU A 268 -11.41 -17.59 9.83
C GLU A 268 -12.06 -16.53 10.75
N PRO A 269 -13.10 -15.83 10.29
CA PRO A 269 -13.87 -14.95 11.15
C PRO A 269 -14.55 -15.64 12.33
N SER A 270 -14.42 -15.04 13.51
CA SER A 270 -15.15 -15.45 14.73
C SER A 270 -16.66 -15.31 14.46
N GLY A 271 -17.40 -16.40 14.59
CA GLY A 271 -18.85 -16.42 14.37
C GLY A 271 -19.31 -16.67 12.93
N SER A 272 -18.42 -16.79 11.95
CA SER A 272 -18.84 -17.18 10.58
C SER A 272 -19.04 -18.69 10.49
N LEU A 273 -20.26 -19.15 10.74
CA LEU A 273 -20.72 -20.43 10.22
C LEU A 273 -21.18 -20.18 8.79
N HIS A 274 -20.31 -20.46 7.83
CA HIS A 274 -20.70 -20.44 6.42
C HIS A 274 -21.54 -21.69 6.12
N PRO A 275 -22.68 -21.55 5.41
CA PRO A 275 -23.53 -22.69 5.05
C PRO A 275 -22.81 -23.79 4.27
N SER A 276 -21.70 -23.46 3.61
CA SER A 276 -20.95 -24.34 2.71
C SER A 276 -19.58 -24.80 3.27
N GLY A 277 -19.37 -24.72 4.60
CA GLY A 277 -18.11 -25.13 5.24
C GLY A 277 -17.12 -23.98 5.50
N SER A 278 -15.92 -24.30 6.01
CA SER A 278 -14.93 -23.29 6.42
C SER A 278 -14.43 -22.47 5.22
N ALA A 279 -14.57 -21.14 5.29
CA ALA A 279 -14.15 -20.24 4.22
C ALA A 279 -12.63 -20.30 3.98
N VAL A 280 -11.86 -20.52 5.04
CA VAL A 280 -10.40 -20.68 4.95
C VAL A 280 -10.00 -22.04 4.38
N GLY A 281 -10.80 -23.10 4.59
CA GLY A 281 -10.59 -24.41 3.97
C GLY A 281 -10.78 -24.36 2.45
N ARG A 282 -11.82 -23.66 1.97
CA ARG A 282 -12.04 -23.43 0.54
C ARG A 282 -10.87 -22.65 -0.08
N GLU A 283 -10.45 -21.56 0.56
CA GLU A 283 -9.34 -20.75 0.07
C GLU A 283 -8.02 -21.54 0.03
N TYR A 284 -7.73 -22.33 1.07
CA TYR A 284 -6.57 -23.22 1.10
C TYR A 284 -6.56 -24.20 -0.08
N ARG A 285 -7.70 -24.84 -0.36
CA ARG A 285 -7.84 -25.77 -1.48
C ARG A 285 -7.58 -25.10 -2.82
N VAL A 286 -8.15 -23.91 -3.04
CA VAL A 286 -7.94 -23.13 -4.28
C VAL A 286 -6.48 -22.76 -4.44
N LEU A 287 -5.85 -22.19 -3.40
CA LEU A 287 -4.43 -21.82 -3.42
C LEU A 287 -3.53 -23.01 -3.74
N LYS A 288 -3.78 -24.16 -3.09
CA LYS A 288 -3.02 -25.39 -3.34
C LYS A 288 -3.11 -25.83 -4.80
N ALA A 289 -4.32 -25.94 -5.33
CA ALA A 289 -4.56 -26.38 -6.70
C ALA A 289 -3.95 -25.42 -7.74
N LEU A 290 -4.06 -24.11 -7.50
CA LEU A 290 -3.48 -23.10 -8.39
C LEU A 290 -1.96 -23.09 -8.38
N SER A 291 -1.34 -23.27 -7.21
CA SER A 291 0.10 -23.42 -7.07
C SER A 291 0.61 -24.64 -7.85
N GLU A 292 -0.06 -25.79 -7.71
CA GLU A 292 0.24 -27.02 -8.44
C GLU A 292 0.02 -26.86 -9.97
N ALA A 293 -0.91 -26.00 -10.38
CA ALA A 293 -1.17 -25.65 -11.79
C ALA A 293 -0.21 -24.58 -12.36
N GLY A 294 0.77 -24.10 -11.58
CA GLY A 294 1.77 -23.13 -12.04
C GLY A 294 1.31 -21.67 -12.05
N VAL A 295 0.19 -21.35 -11.41
CA VAL A 295 -0.23 -19.96 -11.16
C VAL A 295 0.61 -19.40 -10.00
N PRO A 296 1.17 -18.18 -10.12
CA PRO A 296 1.95 -17.59 -9.03
C PRO A 296 1.02 -17.18 -7.88
N VAL A 297 0.87 -18.08 -6.90
CA VAL A 297 0.14 -17.86 -5.65
C VAL A 297 1.03 -18.30 -4.48
N PRO A 298 0.80 -17.81 -3.25
CA PRO A 298 1.59 -18.26 -2.11
C PRO A 298 1.44 -19.77 -1.89
N THR A 299 2.57 -20.46 -1.69
CA THR A 299 2.56 -21.89 -1.35
C THR A 299 1.89 -22.08 0.00
N VAL A 300 0.78 -22.82 0.03
CA VAL A 300 0.12 -23.20 1.28
C VAL A 300 0.80 -24.42 1.89
N LEU A 301 0.99 -24.41 3.21
CA LEU A 301 1.76 -25.43 3.93
C LEU A 301 0.85 -26.37 4.73
N ALA A 302 -0.09 -25.81 5.49
CA ALA A 302 -0.96 -26.59 6.36
C ALA A 302 -2.29 -25.89 6.61
N LEU A 303 -3.36 -26.68 6.71
CA LEU A 303 -4.70 -26.26 7.14
C LEU A 303 -4.99 -26.90 8.49
N CYS A 304 -5.40 -26.09 9.47
CA CYS A 304 -5.90 -26.55 10.75
C CYS A 304 -7.40 -26.22 10.87
N GLU A 305 -8.22 -27.26 10.89
CA GLU A 305 -9.67 -27.14 11.11
C GLU A 305 -10.04 -27.29 12.59
N ASP A 306 -9.09 -27.75 13.42
CA ASP A 306 -9.30 -27.91 14.86
C ASP A 306 -9.35 -26.56 15.57
N ARG A 307 -10.56 -26.21 16.04
CA ARG A 307 -10.84 -24.99 16.77
C ARG A 307 -10.18 -24.95 18.14
N SER A 308 -9.77 -26.09 18.70
CA SER A 308 -9.11 -26.13 20.01
C SER A 308 -7.73 -25.45 20.00
N THR A 309 -7.07 -25.39 18.83
CA THR A 309 -5.72 -24.82 18.71
C THR A 309 -5.74 -23.30 18.89
N LEU A 310 -6.44 -22.57 18.00
CA LEU A 310 -6.47 -21.09 17.99
C LEU A 310 -7.89 -20.49 18.04
N GLY A 311 -8.91 -21.25 18.44
CA GLY A 311 -10.31 -20.80 18.54
C GLY A 311 -11.10 -20.79 17.22
N THR A 312 -10.43 -20.65 16.07
CA THR A 312 -11.03 -20.71 14.73
C THR A 312 -10.12 -21.44 13.76
N PRO A 313 -10.66 -22.08 12.70
CA PRO A 313 -9.86 -22.66 11.63
C PRO A 313 -8.91 -21.63 11.01
N PHE A 314 -7.75 -22.10 10.57
CA PHE A 314 -6.72 -21.27 9.95
C PHE A 314 -5.84 -22.09 9.01
N TYR A 315 -5.15 -21.41 8.10
CA TYR A 315 -4.07 -22.04 7.33
C TYR A 315 -2.78 -21.22 7.41
N LEU A 316 -1.68 -21.90 7.10
CA LEU A 316 -0.35 -21.35 6.94
C LEU A 316 0.06 -21.36 5.47
N MET A 317 0.72 -20.30 5.04
CA MET A 317 1.34 -20.20 3.72
C MET A 317 2.71 -19.52 3.82
N GLU A 318 3.53 -19.66 2.80
CA GLU A 318 4.81 -18.98 2.70
C GLU A 318 4.63 -17.46 2.61
N TYR A 319 5.52 -16.72 3.28
CA TYR A 319 5.59 -15.27 3.11
C TYR A 319 6.30 -14.92 1.80
N CYS A 320 5.56 -14.29 0.88
CA CYS A 320 6.10 -13.82 -0.39
C CYS A 320 6.69 -12.41 -0.22
N ALA A 321 8.02 -12.32 -0.10
CA ALA A 321 8.73 -11.04 0.03
C ALA A 321 8.77 -10.29 -1.31
N GLY A 322 7.92 -9.27 -1.46
CA GLY A 322 7.85 -8.46 -2.68
C GLY A 322 7.23 -7.08 -2.48
N ARG A 323 6.96 -6.39 -3.60
CA ARG A 323 6.39 -5.04 -3.64
C ARG A 323 4.90 -5.09 -3.94
N LEU A 324 4.12 -4.29 -3.21
CA LEU A 324 2.69 -4.07 -3.46
C LEU A 324 2.47 -2.66 -4.02
N TYR A 325 1.75 -2.56 -5.12
CA TYR A 325 1.39 -1.27 -5.72
C TYR A 325 -0.07 -0.93 -5.42
N ARG A 326 -0.30 0.06 -4.56
CA ARG A 326 -1.65 0.56 -4.26
C ARG A 326 -2.15 1.59 -5.27
N ASP A 327 -1.23 2.40 -5.77
CA ASP A 327 -1.52 3.39 -6.79
C ASP A 327 -1.35 2.77 -8.17
N VAL A 328 -2.45 2.64 -8.89
CA VAL A 328 -2.50 2.11 -10.26
C VAL A 328 -1.76 3.00 -11.26
N ALA A 329 -1.49 4.28 -10.94
CA ALA A 329 -0.66 5.15 -11.77
C ALA A 329 0.84 4.83 -11.65
N LEU A 330 1.26 4.01 -10.69
CA LEU A 330 2.64 3.57 -10.48
C LEU A 330 3.66 4.72 -10.51
N PRO A 331 3.47 5.81 -9.72
CA PRO A 331 4.23 7.05 -9.88
C PRO A 331 5.74 6.90 -9.69
N ALA A 332 6.17 5.94 -8.88
CA ALA A 332 7.59 5.65 -8.60
C ALA A 332 8.33 4.95 -9.76
N LEU A 333 7.63 4.51 -10.80
CA LEU A 333 8.20 3.78 -11.93
C LEU A 333 8.32 4.67 -13.17
N GLN A 334 9.30 4.36 -14.03
CA GLN A 334 9.43 4.98 -15.35
C GLN A 334 8.36 4.47 -16.32
N PRO A 335 7.97 5.23 -17.36
CA PRO A 335 6.90 4.85 -18.29
C PRO A 335 7.02 3.42 -18.87
N ARG A 336 8.22 3.03 -19.31
CA ARG A 336 8.48 1.67 -19.82
C ARG A 336 8.26 0.58 -18.77
N GLN A 337 8.62 0.85 -17.52
CA GLN A 337 8.42 -0.08 -16.41
C GLN A 337 6.93 -0.23 -16.08
N ARG A 338 6.14 0.85 -16.15
CA ARG A 338 4.69 0.80 -15.94
C ARG A 338 4.01 -0.14 -16.94
N ARG A 339 4.30 0.00 -18.24
CA ARG A 339 3.74 -0.91 -19.26
C ARG A 339 4.13 -2.37 -19.01
N ALA A 340 5.37 -2.64 -18.57
CA ALA A 340 5.81 -4.00 -18.25
C ALA A 340 5.07 -4.60 -17.04
N ILE A 341 4.79 -3.81 -16.01
CA ILE A 341 3.99 -4.23 -14.85
C ILE A 341 2.56 -4.61 -15.26
N TYR A 342 1.92 -3.79 -16.11
CA TYR A 342 0.59 -4.11 -16.64
C TYR A 342 0.60 -5.36 -17.53
N ALA A 343 1.64 -5.56 -18.35
CA ALA A 343 1.78 -6.79 -19.13
C ALA A 343 1.87 -8.03 -18.22
N ALA A 344 2.71 -7.99 -17.18
CA ALA A 344 2.83 -9.07 -16.21
C ALA A 344 1.51 -9.34 -15.46
N MET A 345 0.75 -8.29 -15.13
CA MET A 345 -0.59 -8.44 -14.55
C MET A 345 -1.55 -9.17 -15.49
N SER A 346 -1.57 -8.82 -16.79
CA SER A 346 -2.43 -9.48 -17.77
C SER A 346 -2.04 -10.94 -18.04
N GLU A 347 -0.73 -11.23 -18.05
CA GLU A 347 -0.20 -12.60 -18.21
C GLU A 347 -0.68 -13.49 -17.05
N VAL A 348 -0.60 -13.01 -15.82
CA VAL A 348 -1.01 -13.79 -14.65
C VAL A 348 -2.52 -14.02 -14.62
N LEU A 349 -3.31 -13.01 -14.99
CA LEU A 349 -4.76 -13.17 -15.13
C LEU A 349 -5.08 -14.26 -16.16
N SER A 350 -4.36 -14.29 -17.29
CA SER A 350 -4.52 -15.34 -18.30
C SER A 350 -4.15 -16.73 -17.77
N LYS A 351 -3.10 -16.85 -16.94
CA LYS A 351 -2.70 -18.11 -16.31
C LYS A 351 -3.80 -18.65 -15.39
N ILE A 352 -4.43 -17.79 -14.59
CA ILE A 352 -5.57 -18.17 -13.74
C ILE A 352 -6.71 -18.74 -14.60
N HIS A 353 -7.07 -18.03 -15.67
CA HIS A 353 -8.19 -18.41 -16.52
C HIS A 353 -7.89 -19.62 -17.43
N SER A 354 -6.63 -20.01 -17.56
CA SER A 354 -6.18 -21.15 -18.37
C SER A 354 -6.03 -22.45 -17.55
N VAL A 355 -6.31 -22.43 -16.24
CA VAL A 355 -6.24 -23.62 -15.39
C VAL A 355 -7.25 -24.67 -15.84
N ASP A 356 -6.77 -25.89 -16.09
CA ASP A 356 -7.63 -27.05 -16.32
C ASP A 356 -8.33 -27.46 -15.01
N LEU A 357 -9.64 -27.20 -14.94
CA LEU A 357 -10.46 -27.46 -13.76
C LEU A 357 -10.44 -28.92 -13.34
N ARG A 358 -10.39 -29.86 -14.28
CA ARG A 358 -10.41 -31.28 -13.99
C ARG A 358 -9.06 -31.74 -13.46
N ALA A 359 -7.98 -31.34 -14.13
CA ALA A 359 -6.63 -31.67 -13.69
C ALA A 359 -6.34 -31.08 -12.30
N ALA A 360 -6.79 -29.85 -12.04
CA ALA A 360 -6.66 -29.16 -10.76
C ALA A 360 -7.68 -29.63 -9.70
N LYS A 361 -8.64 -30.49 -10.05
CA LYS A 361 -9.75 -30.94 -9.18
C LYS A 361 -10.49 -29.76 -8.57
N LEU A 362 -10.89 -28.79 -9.39
CA LEU A 362 -11.64 -27.59 -9.01
C LEU A 362 -13.05 -27.54 -9.62
N GLU A 363 -13.51 -28.61 -10.28
CA GLU A 363 -14.85 -28.69 -10.89
C GLU A 363 -15.99 -28.47 -9.86
N ASP A 364 -15.79 -28.81 -8.59
CA ASP A 364 -16.75 -28.62 -7.49
C ASP A 364 -16.60 -27.28 -6.75
N LEU A 365 -15.74 -26.36 -7.22
CA LEU A 365 -15.54 -25.05 -6.58
C LEU A 365 -16.79 -24.17 -6.63
N GLY A 366 -17.64 -24.36 -7.64
CA GLY A 366 -18.88 -23.62 -7.82
C GLY A 366 -19.79 -24.29 -8.85
N GLU A 367 -20.96 -23.71 -9.09
CA GLU A 367 -21.87 -24.19 -10.11
C GLU A 367 -21.36 -23.87 -11.53
N HIS A 368 -21.56 -24.78 -12.47
CA HIS A 368 -21.20 -24.61 -13.87
C HIS A 368 -22.27 -23.85 -14.65
N GLY A 369 -21.85 -23.07 -15.67
CA GLY A 369 -22.75 -22.29 -16.54
C GLY A 369 -23.50 -21.17 -15.81
N ASN A 370 -24.21 -20.30 -16.53
CA ASN A 370 -25.09 -19.24 -15.99
C ASN A 370 -24.49 -18.36 -14.87
N TYR A 371 -23.16 -18.20 -14.86
CA TYR A 371 -22.45 -17.48 -13.81
C TYR A 371 -22.95 -16.04 -13.67
N ILE A 372 -23.02 -15.32 -14.80
CA ILE A 372 -23.45 -13.91 -14.82
C ILE A 372 -24.87 -13.78 -14.25
N GLN A 373 -25.79 -14.65 -14.67
CA GLN A 373 -27.17 -14.63 -14.19
C GLN A 373 -27.23 -14.80 -12.66
N ARG A 374 -26.61 -15.86 -12.13
CA ARG A 374 -26.60 -16.11 -10.68
C ARG A 374 -25.98 -14.97 -9.89
N GLN A 375 -24.92 -14.36 -10.43
CA GLN A 375 -24.29 -13.22 -9.80
C GLN A 375 -25.21 -11.99 -9.81
N VAL A 376 -25.90 -11.69 -10.92
CA VAL A 376 -26.87 -10.58 -10.97
C VAL A 376 -27.98 -10.78 -9.94
N GLU A 377 -28.56 -11.98 -9.87
CA GLU A 377 -29.59 -12.32 -8.88
C GLU A 377 -29.06 -12.18 -7.43
N THR A 378 -27.87 -12.71 -7.16
CA THR A 378 -27.24 -12.64 -5.83
C THR A 378 -26.96 -11.20 -5.40
N TRP A 379 -26.35 -10.40 -6.26
CA TRP A 379 -26.01 -9.00 -5.95
C TRP A 379 -27.24 -8.11 -5.87
N THR A 380 -28.28 -8.40 -6.66
CA THR A 380 -29.60 -7.75 -6.53
C THR A 380 -30.18 -8.01 -5.15
N LYS A 381 -30.23 -9.28 -4.72
CA LYS A 381 -30.74 -9.65 -3.40
C LYS A 381 -29.93 -8.99 -2.27
N GLN A 382 -28.61 -8.96 -2.39
CA GLN A 382 -27.74 -8.30 -1.40
C GLN A 382 -27.96 -6.79 -1.36
N TYR A 383 -28.06 -6.12 -2.51
CA TYR A 383 -28.36 -4.70 -2.60
C TYR A 383 -29.70 -4.38 -1.92
N ARG A 384 -30.77 -5.13 -2.24
CA ARG A 384 -32.10 -4.95 -1.62
C ARG A 384 -32.07 -5.14 -0.10
N GLY A 385 -31.39 -6.19 0.37
CA GLY A 385 -31.22 -6.43 1.81
C GLY A 385 -30.43 -5.33 2.52
N MET A 386 -29.52 -4.68 1.79
CA MET A 386 -28.63 -3.64 2.31
C MET A 386 -29.00 -2.23 1.86
N GLU A 387 -30.22 -2.03 1.37
CA GLU A 387 -30.66 -0.72 0.88
C GLU A 387 -30.75 0.29 2.04
N THR A 388 -30.23 1.49 1.80
CA THR A 388 -30.29 2.66 2.70
C THR A 388 -31.11 3.80 2.10
N ARG A 389 -31.06 3.94 0.77
CA ARG A 389 -31.85 4.86 -0.06
C ARG A 389 -31.99 4.27 -1.46
N VAL A 390 -32.99 4.75 -2.20
CA VAL A 390 -33.19 4.39 -3.61
C VAL A 390 -32.13 5.08 -4.47
N ILE A 391 -31.41 4.31 -5.27
CA ILE A 391 -30.45 4.81 -6.27
C ILE A 391 -31.06 4.56 -7.66
N PRO A 392 -31.52 5.59 -8.39
CA PRO A 392 -32.24 5.40 -9.65
C PRO A 392 -31.49 4.58 -10.70
N ALA A 393 -30.16 4.73 -10.78
CA ALA A 393 -29.34 3.93 -11.69
C ALA A 393 -29.31 2.44 -11.32
N MET A 394 -29.28 2.10 -10.03
CA MET A 394 -29.36 0.70 -9.58
C MET A 394 -30.70 0.08 -9.96
N GLU A 395 -31.81 0.81 -9.80
CA GLU A 395 -33.13 0.32 -10.20
C GLU A 395 -33.17 -0.05 -11.68
N ARG A 396 -32.66 0.83 -12.55
CA ARG A 396 -32.59 0.57 -13.99
C ARG A 396 -31.67 -0.60 -14.32
N LEU A 397 -30.53 -0.74 -13.63
CA LEU A 397 -29.61 -1.86 -13.83
C LEU A 397 -30.22 -3.20 -13.42
N ILE A 398 -30.98 -3.23 -12.31
CA ILE A 398 -31.67 -4.43 -11.82
C ILE A 398 -32.69 -4.93 -12.85
N GLU A 399 -33.35 -4.01 -13.58
CA GLU A 399 -34.26 -4.36 -14.67
C GLU A 399 -33.53 -4.72 -15.97
N TRP A 400 -32.45 -4.00 -16.29
CA TRP A 400 -31.75 -4.11 -17.57
C TRP A 400 -30.85 -5.35 -17.67
N LEU A 401 -30.06 -5.65 -16.63
CA LEU A 401 -29.08 -6.74 -16.66
C LEU A 401 -29.70 -8.11 -17.00
N PRO A 402 -30.85 -8.51 -16.44
CA PRO A 402 -31.50 -9.79 -16.77
C PRO A 402 -31.91 -9.95 -18.24
N LEU A 403 -32.08 -8.83 -18.96
CA LEU A 403 -32.54 -8.83 -20.35
C LEU A 403 -31.39 -8.87 -21.37
N HIS A 404 -30.14 -8.74 -20.92
CA HIS A 404 -28.97 -8.52 -21.80
C HIS A 404 -27.82 -9.49 -21.49
N PHE A 405 -28.10 -10.66 -20.92
CA PHE A 405 -27.06 -11.63 -20.61
C PHE A 405 -26.27 -12.06 -21.87
N PRO A 406 -24.96 -12.30 -21.74
CA PRO A 406 -24.16 -12.86 -22.83
C PRO A 406 -24.70 -14.23 -23.28
N GLU A 407 -24.75 -14.47 -24.59
CA GLU A 407 -25.25 -15.72 -25.18
C GLU A 407 -24.38 -16.94 -24.84
N SER A 408 -23.07 -16.72 -24.66
CA SER A 408 -22.12 -17.77 -24.32
C SER A 408 -21.25 -17.35 -23.14
N GLN A 409 -20.96 -18.29 -22.26
CA GLN A 409 -20.10 -18.09 -21.09
C GLN A 409 -19.12 -19.26 -21.00
N LYS A 410 -17.84 -18.95 -20.81
CA LYS A 410 -16.85 -19.96 -20.44
C LYS A 410 -16.88 -20.16 -18.93
N THR A 411 -16.55 -21.35 -18.46
CA THR A 411 -16.40 -21.64 -17.04
C THR A 411 -14.92 -21.85 -16.74
N THR A 412 -14.33 -20.91 -16.01
CA THR A 412 -12.93 -20.94 -15.57
C THR A 412 -12.86 -20.60 -14.09
N VAL A 413 -11.69 -20.77 -13.47
CA VAL A 413 -11.47 -20.18 -12.14
C VAL A 413 -11.48 -18.66 -12.31
N VAL A 414 -12.37 -17.98 -11.60
CA VAL A 414 -12.35 -16.52 -11.49
C VAL A 414 -11.87 -16.15 -10.09
N HIS A 415 -10.96 -15.19 -10.01
CA HIS A 415 -10.47 -14.63 -8.76
C HIS A 415 -11.56 -13.78 -8.07
N GLY A 416 -12.36 -13.06 -8.85
CA GLY A 416 -13.51 -12.28 -8.37
C GLY A 416 -13.18 -10.90 -7.80
N ASP A 417 -11.90 -10.64 -7.51
CA ASP A 417 -11.37 -9.37 -7.00
C ASP A 417 -9.96 -9.02 -7.53
N PHE A 418 -9.68 -9.33 -8.80
CA PHE A 418 -8.31 -9.26 -9.36
C PHE A 418 -7.89 -7.82 -9.62
N ARG A 419 -6.94 -7.29 -8.85
CA ARG A 419 -6.52 -5.89 -8.86
C ARG A 419 -5.03 -5.75 -8.56
N MET A 420 -4.43 -4.61 -8.95
CA MET A 420 -3.01 -4.30 -8.76
C MET A 420 -2.55 -4.43 -7.30
N ASP A 421 -3.39 -4.03 -6.34
CA ASP A 421 -3.09 -4.07 -4.91
C ASP A 421 -3.17 -5.47 -4.28
N ASN A 422 -3.64 -6.46 -5.04
CA ASN A 422 -3.66 -7.88 -4.69
C ASN A 422 -2.47 -8.66 -5.31
N LEU A 423 -1.54 -8.00 -5.98
CA LEU A 423 -0.40 -8.62 -6.65
C LEU A 423 0.90 -8.28 -5.95
N VAL A 424 1.63 -9.31 -5.51
CA VAL A 424 2.99 -9.18 -4.99
C VAL A 424 3.95 -9.24 -6.16
N PHE A 425 4.62 -8.14 -6.46
CA PHE A 425 5.63 -8.08 -7.50
C PHE A 425 7.03 -8.38 -6.97
N HIS A 426 7.88 -8.93 -7.83
CA HIS A 426 9.30 -9.02 -7.55
C HIS A 426 9.88 -7.62 -7.30
N PRO A 427 10.80 -7.45 -6.33
CA PRO A 427 11.37 -6.13 -6.03
C PRO A 427 11.94 -5.42 -7.26
N ASP A 428 12.75 -6.13 -8.06
CA ASP A 428 13.51 -5.47 -9.13
C ASP A 428 13.11 -5.90 -10.55
N ARG A 429 12.06 -6.74 -10.69
CA ARG A 429 11.64 -7.31 -11.97
C ARG A 429 10.14 -7.10 -12.16
N PRO A 430 9.65 -6.86 -13.39
CA PRO A 430 8.21 -6.75 -13.66
C PRO A 430 7.58 -8.14 -13.71
N GLU A 431 7.61 -8.86 -12.59
CA GLU A 431 7.16 -10.23 -12.44
C GLU A 431 6.26 -10.32 -11.21
N VAL A 432 5.12 -10.99 -11.31
CA VAL A 432 4.24 -11.25 -10.17
C VAL A 432 4.69 -12.53 -9.49
N LEU A 433 5.06 -12.42 -8.22
CA LEU A 433 5.43 -13.55 -7.36
C LEU A 433 4.21 -14.25 -6.78
N ALA A 434 3.16 -13.49 -6.45
CA ALA A 434 1.96 -14.06 -5.83
C ALA A 434 0.72 -13.20 -6.08
N VAL A 435 -0.41 -13.87 -6.39
CA VAL A 435 -1.76 -13.31 -6.37
C VAL A 435 -2.40 -13.58 -5.01
N LEU A 436 -2.84 -12.53 -4.33
CA LEU A 436 -3.51 -12.57 -3.03
C LEU A 436 -5.02 -12.30 -3.19
N GLY A 437 -5.82 -12.58 -2.16
CA GLY A 437 -7.22 -12.11 -2.11
C GLY A 437 -8.29 -13.09 -2.60
N TRP A 438 -8.02 -14.40 -2.58
CA TRP A 438 -8.85 -15.48 -3.12
C TRP A 438 -10.18 -15.76 -2.41
N LYS A 439 -10.60 -14.93 -1.44
CA LYS A 439 -11.85 -15.14 -0.68
C LYS A 439 -13.13 -15.13 -1.54
N LEU A 440 -13.11 -14.39 -2.66
CA LEU A 440 -14.23 -14.26 -3.60
C LEU A 440 -14.12 -15.21 -4.80
N SER A 441 -13.11 -16.09 -4.82
CA SER A 441 -12.89 -16.99 -5.94
C SER A 441 -14.01 -18.01 -6.08
N THR A 442 -14.32 -18.34 -7.34
CA THR A 442 -15.38 -19.28 -7.74
C THR A 442 -15.15 -19.74 -9.18
N LEU A 443 -16.06 -20.54 -9.72
CA LEU A 443 -16.14 -20.82 -11.15
C LEU A 443 -17.02 -19.78 -11.85
N GLY A 444 -16.54 -19.20 -12.95
CA GLY A 444 -17.26 -18.17 -13.67
C GLY A 444 -16.66 -17.78 -15.02
N ASP A 445 -17.27 -16.76 -15.60
CA ASP A 445 -16.84 -16.20 -16.88
C ASP A 445 -15.57 -15.34 -16.70
N PRO A 446 -14.44 -15.70 -17.35
CA PRO A 446 -13.18 -14.96 -17.22
C PRO A 446 -13.27 -13.50 -17.66
N ILE A 447 -14.18 -13.16 -18.57
CA ILE A 447 -14.35 -11.77 -19.02
C ILE A 447 -14.90 -10.89 -17.89
N SER A 448 -15.67 -11.45 -16.95
CA SER A 448 -16.11 -10.72 -15.77
C SER A 448 -14.92 -10.27 -14.91
N ASP A 449 -13.88 -11.09 -14.80
CA ASP A 449 -12.69 -10.75 -14.02
C ASP A 449 -11.81 -9.72 -14.73
N LEU A 450 -11.70 -9.81 -16.07
CA LEU A 450 -11.07 -8.78 -16.88
C LEU A 450 -11.78 -7.42 -16.73
N ALA A 451 -13.12 -7.40 -16.83
CA ALA A 451 -13.91 -6.19 -16.66
C ALA A 451 -13.76 -5.59 -15.25
N ASN A 452 -13.75 -6.44 -14.21
CA ASN A 452 -13.48 -6.00 -12.83
C ASN A 452 -12.11 -5.33 -12.71
N ASN A 453 -11.08 -5.90 -13.36
CA ASN A 453 -9.73 -5.34 -13.36
C ASN A 453 -9.67 -3.99 -14.10
N CYS A 454 -10.40 -3.86 -15.22
CA CYS A 454 -10.48 -2.64 -16.02
C CYS A 454 -11.28 -1.49 -15.35
N MET A 455 -12.01 -1.74 -14.26
CA MET A 455 -12.76 -0.67 -13.56
C MET A 455 -11.88 0.51 -13.14
N ALA A 456 -10.62 0.25 -12.78
CA ALA A 456 -9.68 1.29 -12.36
C ALA A 456 -9.52 2.41 -13.41
N TYR A 457 -9.64 2.10 -14.71
CA TYR A 457 -9.51 3.09 -15.78
C TYR A 457 -10.60 4.18 -15.77
N PHE A 458 -11.77 3.87 -15.23
CA PHE A 458 -12.94 4.75 -15.28
C PHE A 458 -13.26 5.40 -13.93
N LEU A 459 -12.54 5.03 -12.87
CA LEU A 459 -12.68 5.62 -11.53
C LEU A 459 -11.73 6.81 -11.33
N PRO A 460 -12.10 7.80 -10.50
CA PRO A 460 -11.20 8.91 -10.14
C PRO A 460 -9.93 8.45 -9.42
N PRO A 461 -8.77 9.13 -9.59
CA PRO A 461 -7.52 8.78 -8.89
C PRO A 461 -7.63 8.72 -7.37
N HIS A 462 -8.43 9.59 -6.77
CA HIS A 462 -8.61 9.66 -5.32
C HIS A 462 -9.88 8.94 -4.83
N PHE A 463 -10.49 8.09 -5.64
CA PHE A 463 -11.66 7.32 -5.22
C PHE A 463 -11.30 6.40 -4.04
N ASN A 464 -12.16 6.37 -3.02
CA ASN A 464 -11.84 5.78 -1.71
C ASN A 464 -11.72 4.26 -1.76
N ALA A 465 -12.59 3.59 -2.53
CA ALA A 465 -12.66 2.14 -2.55
C ALA A 465 -11.65 1.47 -3.49
N LEU A 466 -11.26 2.16 -4.57
CA LEU A 466 -10.31 1.69 -5.58
C LEU A 466 -9.69 2.92 -6.25
N ARG A 467 -8.36 3.08 -6.16
CA ARG A 467 -7.64 4.14 -6.87
C ARG A 467 -7.81 3.95 -8.37
N GLY A 468 -8.19 5.01 -9.08
CA GLY A 468 -8.44 4.95 -10.52
C GLY A 468 -7.50 5.80 -11.37
N LEU A 469 -7.78 5.86 -12.67
CA LEU A 469 -6.99 6.55 -13.69
C LEU A 469 -7.82 7.52 -14.54
N LYS A 470 -9.08 7.78 -14.17
CA LYS A 470 -9.95 8.66 -14.96
C LYS A 470 -9.31 10.04 -15.09
N LYS A 471 -9.20 10.52 -16.33
CA LYS A 471 -8.57 11.80 -16.72
C LYS A 471 -7.05 11.88 -16.54
N CYS A 472 -6.36 10.78 -16.24
CA CYS A 472 -4.90 10.73 -16.32
C CYS A 472 -4.44 10.67 -17.79
N ASP A 473 -3.32 11.32 -18.11
CA ASP A 473 -2.66 11.16 -19.41
C ASP A 473 -1.91 9.83 -19.43
N LEU A 474 -2.61 8.76 -19.85
CA LEU A 474 -2.07 7.40 -19.87
C LEU A 474 -0.85 7.27 -20.79
N GLY A 475 -0.83 8.00 -21.91
CA GLY A 475 0.26 8.01 -22.87
C GLY A 475 1.54 8.60 -22.27
N HIS A 476 1.43 9.77 -21.64
CA HIS A 476 2.55 10.38 -20.92
C HIS A 476 3.03 9.51 -19.74
N LEU A 477 2.10 8.86 -19.04
CA LEU A 477 2.45 7.95 -17.96
C LEU A 477 3.08 6.64 -18.46
N GLY A 478 2.87 6.22 -19.71
CA GLY A 478 3.26 4.89 -20.18
C GLY A 478 2.43 3.76 -19.56
N VAL A 479 1.20 4.08 -19.11
CA VAL A 479 0.21 3.11 -18.66
C VAL A 479 -0.65 2.74 -19.89
N PRO A 480 -0.88 1.44 -20.18
CA PRO A 480 -1.72 1.07 -21.33
C PRO A 480 -3.17 1.52 -21.12
N THR A 481 -3.89 1.85 -22.20
CA THR A 481 -5.34 2.11 -22.12
C THR A 481 -6.11 0.85 -21.72
N ALA A 482 -7.38 1.00 -21.35
CA ALA A 482 -8.23 -0.16 -21.03
C ALA A 482 -8.34 -1.12 -22.22
N GLU A 483 -8.40 -0.59 -23.43
CA GLU A 483 -8.45 -1.34 -24.68
C GLU A 483 -7.11 -2.06 -24.95
N GLU A 484 -5.97 -1.36 -24.84
CA GLU A 484 -4.65 -1.98 -25.02
C GLU A 484 -4.41 -3.10 -23.99
N TYR A 485 -4.77 -2.87 -22.72
CA TYR A 485 -4.64 -3.86 -21.67
C TYR A 485 -5.55 -5.09 -21.91
N SER A 486 -6.80 -4.85 -22.33
CA SER A 486 -7.73 -5.94 -22.66
C SER A 486 -7.21 -6.76 -23.86
N GLN A 487 -6.61 -6.10 -24.86
CA GLN A 487 -5.95 -6.77 -25.98
C GLN A 487 -4.73 -7.60 -25.55
N MET A 488 -3.91 -7.13 -24.60
CA MET A 488 -2.81 -7.92 -24.05
C MET A 488 -3.32 -9.22 -23.43
N TYR A 489 -4.34 -9.13 -22.57
CA TYR A 489 -4.97 -10.30 -21.96
C TYR A 489 -5.57 -11.26 -23.01
N CYS A 490 -6.34 -10.72 -23.96
CA CYS A 490 -6.95 -11.47 -25.06
C CYS A 490 -5.90 -12.21 -25.91
N GLY A 491 -4.77 -11.57 -26.18
CA GLY A 491 -3.63 -12.16 -26.88
C GLY A 491 -3.00 -13.33 -26.12
N HIS A 492 -2.92 -13.28 -24.79
CA HIS A 492 -2.41 -14.40 -23.98
C HIS A 492 -3.35 -15.62 -23.97
N VAL A 493 -4.66 -15.39 -23.91
CA VAL A 493 -5.68 -16.47 -23.86
C VAL A 493 -6.04 -16.98 -25.26
N GLY A 494 -5.71 -16.24 -26.33
CA GLY A 494 -6.05 -16.59 -27.70
C GLY A 494 -7.53 -16.39 -28.02
N VAL A 495 -8.15 -15.35 -27.46
CA VAL A 495 -9.57 -15.01 -27.68
C VAL A 495 -9.71 -13.54 -28.08
N GLU A 496 -10.75 -13.21 -28.85
CA GLU A 496 -11.09 -11.82 -29.10
C GLU A 496 -11.91 -11.24 -27.94
N LEU A 497 -11.88 -9.90 -27.81
CA LEU A 497 -12.72 -9.20 -26.84
C LEU A 497 -14.18 -9.32 -27.29
N PRO A 498 -15.12 -9.70 -26.40
CA PRO A 498 -16.49 -9.90 -26.81
C PRO A 498 -17.15 -8.56 -27.21
N GLU A 499 -18.01 -8.59 -28.22
CA GLU A 499 -18.68 -7.39 -28.73
C GLU A 499 -19.52 -6.68 -27.67
N ASN A 500 -20.12 -7.43 -26.75
CA ASN A 500 -20.91 -6.92 -25.63
C ASN A 500 -20.03 -6.53 -24.42
N TRP A 501 -18.80 -6.07 -24.65
CA TRP A 501 -17.87 -5.64 -23.61
C TRP A 501 -18.49 -4.63 -22.62
N ASN A 502 -19.34 -3.72 -23.10
CA ASN A 502 -19.98 -2.72 -22.24
C ASN A 502 -20.96 -3.37 -21.25
N PHE A 503 -21.58 -4.50 -21.58
CA PHE A 503 -22.38 -5.28 -20.63
C PHE A 503 -21.51 -5.72 -19.44
N TYR A 504 -20.33 -6.28 -19.70
CA TYR A 504 -19.42 -6.76 -18.64
C TYR A 504 -18.93 -5.61 -17.75
N MET A 505 -18.64 -4.43 -18.34
CA MET A 505 -18.30 -3.24 -17.57
C MET A 505 -19.47 -2.73 -16.72
N ALA A 506 -20.70 -2.69 -17.27
CA ALA A 506 -21.90 -2.33 -16.53
C ALA A 506 -22.13 -3.30 -15.35
N PHE A 507 -21.98 -4.59 -15.58
CA PHE A 507 -22.08 -5.63 -14.55
C PHE A 507 -21.00 -5.49 -13.46
N ALA A 508 -19.75 -5.21 -13.83
CA ALA A 508 -18.65 -5.01 -12.88
C ALA A 508 -18.93 -3.81 -11.96
N PHE A 509 -19.36 -2.67 -12.51
CA PHE A 509 -19.71 -1.49 -11.71
C PHE A 509 -20.99 -1.70 -10.90
N PHE A 510 -21.99 -2.42 -11.40
CA PHE A 510 -23.17 -2.83 -10.63
C PHE A 510 -22.78 -3.61 -9.36
N ARG A 511 -21.87 -4.58 -9.49
CA ARG A 511 -21.32 -5.32 -8.34
C ARG A 511 -20.61 -4.40 -7.36
N LEU A 512 -19.81 -3.46 -7.86
CA LEU A 512 -19.10 -2.51 -7.01
C LEU A 512 -20.07 -1.58 -6.25
N ALA A 513 -21.10 -1.05 -6.91
CA ALA A 513 -22.12 -0.22 -6.27
C ALA A 513 -22.86 -0.98 -5.16
N ALA A 514 -23.28 -2.23 -5.41
CA ALA A 514 -23.91 -3.07 -4.40
C ALA A 514 -22.98 -3.33 -3.19
N MET A 515 -21.69 -3.57 -3.42
CA MET A 515 -20.69 -3.73 -2.35
C MET A 515 -20.50 -2.45 -1.52
N LEU A 516 -20.47 -1.28 -2.17
CA LEU A 516 -20.32 0.01 -1.48
C LEU A 516 -21.53 0.32 -0.61
N GLN A 517 -22.75 0.07 -1.13
CA GLN A 517 -23.98 0.21 -0.35
C GLN A 517 -23.97 -0.69 0.89
N GLY A 518 -23.57 -1.96 0.74
CA GLY A 518 -23.47 -2.90 1.85
C GLY A 518 -22.40 -2.54 2.90
N ARG A 519 -21.34 -1.83 2.52
CA ARG A 519 -20.36 -1.27 3.48
C ARG A 519 -20.96 -0.09 4.22
N HIS A 520 -21.54 0.86 3.49
CA HIS A 520 -22.16 2.03 4.07
C HIS A 520 -23.23 1.66 5.13
N LYS A 521 -24.12 0.71 4.84
CA LYS A 521 -25.12 0.24 5.81
C LYS A 521 -24.51 -0.38 7.08
N ARG A 522 -23.43 -1.15 6.96
CA ARG A 522 -22.73 -1.74 8.12
C ARG A 522 -21.98 -0.69 8.94
N SER A 523 -21.42 0.32 8.28
CA SER A 523 -20.87 1.49 8.97
C SER A 523 -21.94 2.21 9.79
N LEU A 524 -23.16 2.40 9.25
CA LEU A 524 -24.27 3.01 9.99
C LEU A 524 -24.70 2.17 11.20
N ALA A 525 -24.65 0.83 11.09
CA ALA A 525 -24.96 -0.09 12.17
C ALA A 525 -23.87 -0.18 13.26
N GLY A 526 -22.75 0.53 13.11
CA GLY A 526 -21.64 0.51 14.06
C GLY A 526 -20.79 -0.77 14.02
N GLU A 527 -21.06 -1.70 13.09
CA GLU A 527 -20.34 -2.98 12.96
C GLU A 527 -18.91 -2.80 12.41
N GLU A 528 -18.59 -1.67 11.79
CA GLU A 528 -17.25 -1.34 11.27
C GLU A 528 -16.39 -0.51 12.25
N SER A 529 -16.90 -0.16 13.44
CA SER A 529 -16.24 0.71 14.44
C SER A 529 -14.93 0.17 15.05
N ASN A 530 -14.53 -1.07 14.72
CA ASN A 530 -13.26 -1.68 15.14
C ASN A 530 -12.09 -1.48 14.14
N HIS A 531 -12.25 -0.65 13.11
CA HIS A 531 -11.21 -0.32 12.14
C HIS A 531 -10.70 1.12 12.34
N PRO A 532 -9.42 1.34 12.73
CA PRO A 532 -8.83 2.66 12.68
C PRO A 532 -8.51 2.99 11.22
N GLY A 533 -9.43 3.70 10.57
CA GLY A 533 -9.33 4.25 9.22
C GLY A 533 -10.55 5.15 8.95
N PRO A 534 -10.44 6.18 8.09
CA PRO A 534 -11.60 7.00 7.73
C PRO A 534 -12.70 6.12 7.13
N CYS A 535 -13.97 6.42 7.41
CA CYS A 535 -15.13 5.73 6.82
C CYS A 535 -15.01 5.75 5.29
N GLU A 536 -14.71 4.59 4.67
CA GLU A 536 -14.22 4.50 3.29
C GLU A 536 -15.33 4.47 2.22
N SER A 537 -16.60 4.48 2.59
CA SER A 537 -17.69 4.49 1.60
C SER A 537 -18.84 5.39 2.02
N SER A 538 -19.07 6.43 1.24
CA SER A 538 -20.23 7.28 1.36
C SER A 538 -21.38 6.75 0.48
N PRO A 539 -22.65 7.09 0.75
CA PRO A 539 -23.76 6.70 -0.12
C PRO A 539 -23.64 7.36 -1.51
N GLU A 540 -22.92 8.48 -1.63
CA GLU A 540 -22.59 9.12 -2.90
C GLU A 540 -21.60 8.29 -3.72
N ASP A 541 -20.66 7.58 -3.09
CA ASP A 541 -19.74 6.68 -3.81
C ASP A 541 -20.51 5.53 -4.50
N ALA A 542 -21.52 4.98 -3.83
CA ALA A 542 -22.37 3.93 -4.40
C ALA A 542 -23.22 4.45 -5.58
N GLU A 543 -23.76 5.65 -5.45
CA GLU A 543 -24.55 6.32 -6.51
C GLU A 543 -23.68 6.65 -7.72
N PHE A 544 -22.51 7.26 -7.52
CA PHE A 544 -21.55 7.55 -8.59
C PHE A 544 -21.17 6.31 -9.40
N VAL A 545 -20.90 5.20 -8.71
CA VAL A 545 -20.55 3.93 -9.38
C VAL A 545 -21.76 3.33 -10.11
N ALA A 546 -22.96 3.44 -9.56
CA ALA A 546 -24.18 2.99 -10.22
C ALA A 546 -24.48 3.80 -11.49
N ASP A 547 -24.29 5.12 -11.46
CA ASP A 547 -24.43 5.96 -12.64
C ASP A 547 -23.43 5.58 -13.73
N LEU A 548 -22.18 5.32 -13.36
CA LEU A 548 -21.16 4.84 -14.30
C LEU A 548 -21.54 3.47 -14.90
N ALA A 549 -22.06 2.54 -14.09
CA ALA A 549 -22.59 1.28 -14.59
C ALA A 549 -23.72 1.49 -15.62
N TRP A 550 -24.63 2.42 -15.34
CA TRP A 550 -25.73 2.75 -16.25
C TRP A 550 -25.26 3.43 -17.54
N GLU A 551 -24.21 4.25 -17.51
CA GLU A 551 -23.58 4.81 -18.72
C GLU A 551 -23.09 3.69 -19.66
N PHE A 552 -22.49 2.62 -19.12
CA PHE A 552 -22.08 1.47 -19.92
C PHE A 552 -23.27 0.68 -20.46
N ALA A 553 -24.34 0.50 -19.66
CA ALA A 553 -25.57 -0.12 -20.14
C ALA A 553 -26.21 0.66 -21.30
N ILE A 554 -26.21 2.00 -21.23
CA ILE A 554 -26.68 2.86 -22.33
C ILE A 554 -25.84 2.64 -23.60
N LYS A 555 -24.51 2.63 -23.49
CA LYS A 555 -23.61 2.38 -24.63
C LYS A 555 -23.86 1.02 -25.27
N GLU A 556 -24.13 0.00 -24.46
CA GLU A 556 -24.51 -1.33 -24.96
C GLU A 556 -25.86 -1.28 -25.69
N GLY A 557 -26.85 -0.56 -25.18
CA GLY A 557 -28.12 -0.34 -25.84
C GLY A 557 -27.98 0.31 -27.23
N PHE A 558 -27.09 1.31 -27.37
CA PHE A 558 -26.78 1.92 -28.67
C PHE A 558 -26.12 0.92 -29.62
N ARG A 559 -25.16 0.12 -29.15
CA ARG A 559 -24.54 -0.93 -29.97
C ARG A 559 -25.58 -1.91 -30.53
N VAL A 560 -26.49 -2.37 -29.68
CA VAL A 560 -27.57 -3.28 -30.09
C VAL A 560 -28.50 -2.60 -31.10
N PHE A 561 -28.88 -1.34 -30.86
CA PHE A 561 -29.71 -0.57 -31.79
C PHE A 561 -29.05 -0.39 -33.17
N ASP A 562 -27.77 -0.03 -33.20
CA ASP A 562 -27.00 0.19 -34.43
C ASP A 562 -26.78 -1.12 -35.23
N SER A 563 -26.85 -2.28 -34.55
CA SER A 563 -26.75 -3.60 -35.19
C SER A 563 -28.07 -4.09 -35.79
N LEU A 564 -29.21 -3.44 -35.50
CA LEU A 564 -30.50 -3.83 -36.07
C LEU A 564 -30.56 -3.48 -37.56
N PRO A 565 -31.02 -4.40 -38.43
CA PRO A 565 -31.16 -4.10 -39.85
C PRO A 565 -32.14 -2.94 -40.04
N THR A 566 -31.69 -1.89 -40.74
CA THR A 566 -32.55 -0.75 -41.11
C THR A 566 -33.64 -1.27 -42.05
N THR A 567 -34.85 -1.46 -41.54
CA THR A 567 -36.02 -1.73 -42.39
C THR A 567 -36.23 -0.52 -43.29
N LYS A 568 -35.95 -0.66 -44.60
CA LYS A 568 -36.42 0.31 -45.61
C LYS A 568 -37.92 0.51 -45.39
N PRO A 569 -38.43 1.75 -45.34
CA PRO A 569 -39.86 1.97 -45.29
C PRO A 569 -40.48 1.34 -46.53
N LEU A 570 -41.44 0.43 -46.36
CA LEU A 570 -42.30 -0.04 -47.43
C LEU A 570 -42.91 1.19 -48.10
N ALA A 571 -42.49 1.47 -49.34
CA ALA A 571 -43.08 2.52 -50.16
C ALA A 571 -44.56 2.18 -50.37
N ARG A 572 -45.45 2.81 -49.58
CA ARG A 572 -46.88 2.81 -49.86
C ARG A 572 -47.09 3.63 -51.13
N SER A 573 -47.32 2.96 -52.25
CA SER A 573 -47.83 3.61 -53.45
C SER A 573 -49.26 4.09 -53.17
N TYR A 574 -49.44 5.40 -52.99
CA TYR A 574 -50.76 5.99 -53.10
C TYR A 574 -51.15 6.01 -54.57
N SER A 575 -52.01 5.07 -54.99
CA SER A 575 -52.70 5.16 -56.28
C SER A 575 -53.83 6.18 -56.15
N THR A 576 -53.71 7.30 -56.87
CA THR A 576 -54.82 8.22 -57.11
C THR A 576 -55.81 7.57 -58.07
N TRP A 577 -56.96 7.11 -57.55
CA TRP A 577 -58.14 6.91 -58.37
C TRP A 577 -59.02 8.15 -58.28
N ALA A 578 -59.07 8.90 -59.37
CA ALA A 578 -60.04 9.95 -59.60
C ALA A 578 -61.39 9.32 -60.00
N ARG A 579 -62.47 9.80 -59.38
CA ARG A 579 -63.74 10.11 -60.05
C ARG A 579 -64.53 11.12 -59.22
#